data_AF-A0A1G6GAM4-F1
#
_entry.id   AF-A0A1G6GAM4-F1
#
_cell.length_a   1.000
_cell.length_b   1.000
_cell.length_c   1.000
_cell.angle_alpha   90.00
_cell.angle_beta   90.00
_cell.angle_gamma   90.00
#
_symmetry.space_group_name_H-M   'P 1'
#
loop_
_entity.id
_entity.type
_entity.pdbx_description
1 polymer ?
#
loop_
_entity_poly.entity_id
_entity_poly.type
_entity_poly.pdbx_seq_one_letter_code
_entity_poly.pdbx_strand_id
1 'polypeptide(L)'
;MQQKKTTKEEYQKCVNVVVEYIIQHLGEDIDLKSLARISNFSPFYFHRIMKAFLGEPIGTFIVRTRTEAAARLLRYSDIPIADIAYRIGYASPSSLSKVFKQFYGISPLEYRNNKNFVIMKPAIIRPDLELKKEIRNVSERNVIYIRLTGDYKLNDYGGTWGRLFQFIKEQKLPMGDFSPLCIYHDDPKVTPAEKLRTDVCMVMPVKVAPKSDVGFKVIPAGRYAIFLYKGPYNNLQAVYDTIYGKYLPEMECTIRDEASAERYLNNPCDTPPEELLTEIYIPVE
;
A
#
# COMPACT_ATOMS: atom_id res chain seq x y z
N MET A 1 22.87 10.07 -24.11
CA MET A 1 21.52 10.36 -24.64
C MET A 1 20.60 10.70 -23.48
N GLN A 2 20.28 11.98 -23.28
CA GLN A 2 19.30 12.43 -22.29
C GLN A 2 17.91 12.06 -22.80
N GLN A 3 17.26 11.04 -22.22
CA GLN A 3 15.82 10.89 -22.38
C GLN A 3 15.15 12.15 -21.83
N LYS A 4 14.31 12.82 -22.63
CA LYS A 4 13.56 14.02 -22.19
C LYS A 4 12.74 13.66 -20.95
N LYS A 5 12.94 14.41 -19.84
CA LYS A 5 12.27 14.17 -18.53
C LYS A 5 10.76 13.93 -18.66
N THR A 6 10.10 14.64 -19.58
CA THR A 6 8.67 14.51 -19.90
C THR A 6 8.24 13.08 -20.25
N THR A 7 9.06 12.31 -20.97
CA THR A 7 8.70 10.94 -21.38
C THR A 7 8.73 9.95 -20.22
N LYS A 8 9.62 10.13 -19.23
CA LYS A 8 9.69 9.25 -18.06
C LYS A 8 8.52 9.48 -17.11
N GLU A 9 8.13 10.74 -16.91
CA GLU A 9 6.98 11.14 -16.08
C GLU A 9 5.66 10.59 -16.66
N GLU A 10 5.48 10.70 -17.99
CA GLU A 10 4.32 10.12 -18.68
C GLU A 10 4.25 8.60 -18.51
N TYR A 11 5.38 7.90 -18.63
CA TYR A 11 5.43 6.45 -18.38
C TYR A 11 5.14 6.09 -16.93
N GLN A 12 5.67 6.84 -15.97
CA GLN A 12 5.38 6.62 -14.55
C GLN A 12 3.89 6.77 -14.26
N LYS A 13 3.24 7.79 -14.83
CA LYS A 13 1.79 7.98 -14.72
C LYS A 13 1.03 6.77 -15.25
N CYS A 14 1.37 6.29 -16.44
CA CYS A 14 0.74 5.11 -17.03
C CYS A 14 0.94 3.85 -16.17
N VAL A 15 2.16 3.64 -15.69
CA VAL A 15 2.48 2.51 -14.79
C VAL A 15 1.66 2.59 -13.51
N ASN A 16 1.54 3.78 -12.90
CA ASN A 16 0.75 3.96 -11.68
C ASN A 16 -0.73 3.62 -11.90
N VAL A 17 -1.32 4.04 -13.02
CA VAL A 17 -2.71 3.72 -13.38
C VAL A 17 -2.91 2.21 -13.53
N VAL A 18 -2.00 1.53 -14.24
CA VAL A 18 -2.09 0.07 -14.44
C VAL A 18 -1.92 -0.68 -13.13
N VAL A 19 -0.97 -0.27 -12.29
CA VAL A 19 -0.76 -0.87 -10.97
C VAL A 19 -1.98 -0.69 -10.07
N GLU A 20 -2.56 0.50 -10.04
CA GLU A 20 -3.76 0.78 -9.27
C GLU A 20 -4.94 -0.09 -9.74
N TYR A 21 -5.12 -0.21 -11.06
CA TYR A 21 -6.14 -1.08 -11.64
C TYR A 21 -5.97 -2.54 -11.19
N ILE A 22 -4.75 -3.08 -11.26
CA ILE A 22 -4.46 -4.47 -10.84
C ILE A 22 -4.79 -4.68 -9.36
N ILE A 23 -4.45 -3.73 -8.49
CA ILE A 23 -4.72 -3.85 -7.04
C ILE A 23 -6.23 -3.86 -6.78
N GLN A 24 -6.97 -2.95 -7.42
CA GLN A 24 -8.42 -2.82 -7.22
C GLN A 24 -9.21 -4.01 -7.78
N HIS A 25 -8.66 -4.72 -8.78
CA HIS A 25 -9.31 -5.85 -9.45
C HIS A 25 -8.52 -7.15 -9.24
N LEU A 26 -7.83 -7.28 -8.10
CA LEU A 26 -6.92 -8.40 -7.84
C LEU A 26 -7.64 -9.77 -7.87
N GLY A 27 -8.90 -9.76 -7.43
CA GLY A 27 -9.82 -10.91 -7.41
C GLY A 27 -10.42 -11.29 -8.76
N GLU A 28 -10.24 -10.47 -9.79
CA GLU A 28 -10.90 -10.64 -11.09
C GLU A 28 -9.97 -11.29 -12.12
N ASP A 29 -10.53 -11.67 -13.27
CA ASP A 29 -9.73 -12.12 -14.42
C ASP A 29 -9.07 -10.92 -15.12
N ILE A 30 -7.76 -10.75 -14.88
CA ILE A 30 -6.98 -9.66 -15.44
C ILE A 30 -6.42 -10.05 -16.82
N ASP A 31 -7.00 -9.49 -17.88
CA ASP A 31 -6.48 -9.62 -19.24
C ASP A 31 -5.37 -8.59 -19.54
N LEU A 32 -4.18 -9.08 -19.87
CA LEU A 32 -3.02 -8.26 -20.21
C LEU A 32 -3.24 -7.38 -21.45
N LYS A 33 -4.07 -7.81 -22.40
CA LYS A 33 -4.41 -6.97 -23.57
C LYS A 33 -5.25 -5.76 -23.14
N SER A 34 -6.17 -5.96 -22.20
CA SER A 34 -6.97 -4.90 -21.61
C SER A 34 -6.11 -3.90 -20.83
N LEU A 35 -5.12 -4.37 -20.06
CA LEU A 35 -4.14 -3.48 -19.40
C LEU A 35 -3.33 -2.64 -20.39
N ALA A 36 -2.89 -3.22 -21.50
CA ALA A 36 -2.17 -2.48 -22.54
C ALA A 36 -3.03 -1.36 -23.14
N ARG A 37 -4.33 -1.61 -23.38
CA ARG A 37 -5.29 -0.59 -23.85
C ARG A 37 -5.45 0.56 -22.85
N ILE A 38 -5.56 0.27 -21.55
CA ILE A 38 -5.64 1.29 -20.49
C ILE A 38 -4.43 2.21 -20.52
N SER A 39 -3.25 1.67 -20.85
CA SER A 39 -2.00 2.43 -20.93
C SER A 39 -1.77 3.17 -22.27
N ASN A 40 -2.66 3.02 -23.26
CA ASN A 40 -2.47 3.51 -24.64
C ASN A 40 -1.16 3.03 -25.30
N PHE A 41 -0.62 1.87 -24.89
CA PHE A 41 0.57 1.27 -25.47
C PHE A 41 0.24 0.04 -26.30
N SER A 42 1.07 -0.23 -27.32
CA SER A 42 1.04 -1.53 -27.98
C SER A 42 1.42 -2.64 -26.98
N PRO A 43 0.92 -3.88 -27.11
CA PRO A 43 1.20 -4.95 -26.14
C PRO A 43 2.69 -5.20 -25.90
N PHE A 44 3.50 -5.21 -26.97
CA PHE A 44 4.94 -5.40 -26.85
C PHE A 44 5.63 -4.27 -26.09
N TYR A 45 5.24 -3.02 -26.38
CA TYR A 45 5.80 -1.86 -25.72
C TYR A 45 5.38 -1.80 -24.25
N PHE A 46 4.11 -2.09 -23.96
CA PHE A 46 3.54 -2.20 -22.62
C PHE A 46 4.36 -3.15 -21.76
N HIS A 47 4.61 -4.39 -22.21
CA HIS A 47 5.39 -5.36 -21.45
C HIS A 47 6.80 -4.85 -21.10
N ARG A 48 7.46 -4.18 -22.06
CA ARG A 48 8.80 -3.63 -21.85
C ARG A 48 8.79 -2.50 -20.84
N ILE A 49 7.84 -1.57 -20.94
CA ILE A 49 7.70 -0.44 -20.02
C ILE A 49 7.35 -0.93 -18.62
N MET A 50 6.34 -1.80 -18.47
CA MET A 50 5.97 -2.34 -17.16
C MET A 50 7.14 -3.06 -16.50
N LYS A 51 7.87 -3.91 -17.24
CA LYS A 51 9.05 -4.61 -16.70
C LYS A 51 10.15 -3.64 -16.26
N ALA A 52 10.40 -2.58 -17.03
CA ALA A 52 11.42 -1.59 -16.70
C ALA A 52 11.11 -0.80 -15.43
N PHE A 53 9.83 -0.47 -15.19
CA PHE A 53 9.41 0.30 -14.01
C PHE A 53 9.12 -0.56 -12.78
N LEU A 54 8.58 -1.78 -12.95
CA LEU A 54 8.28 -2.69 -11.86
C LEU A 54 9.49 -3.54 -11.43
N GLY A 55 10.52 -3.62 -12.26
CA GLY A 55 11.66 -4.54 -12.06
C GLY A 55 11.32 -6.01 -12.34
N GLU A 56 10.08 -6.33 -12.69
CA GLU A 56 9.61 -7.69 -12.97
C GLU A 56 8.54 -7.72 -14.07
N PRO A 57 8.35 -8.84 -14.78
CA PRO A 57 7.27 -8.97 -15.75
C PRO A 57 5.89 -8.74 -15.11
N ILE A 58 4.97 -8.11 -15.83
CA ILE A 58 3.63 -7.77 -15.32
C ILE A 58 2.84 -8.99 -14.81
N GLY A 59 2.98 -10.15 -15.46
CA GLY A 59 2.36 -11.39 -14.97
C GLY A 59 2.95 -11.86 -13.64
N THR A 60 4.26 -11.71 -13.46
CA THR A 60 4.94 -11.99 -12.19
C THR A 60 4.49 -11.02 -11.09
N PHE A 61 4.31 -9.75 -11.43
CA PHE A 61 3.76 -8.74 -10.51
C PHE A 61 2.35 -9.13 -10.03
N ILE A 62 1.43 -9.49 -10.94
CA ILE A 62 0.06 -9.92 -10.57
C ILE A 62 0.11 -11.14 -9.64
N VAL A 63 0.89 -12.16 -10.01
CA VAL A 63 1.02 -13.39 -9.20
C VAL A 63 1.61 -13.08 -7.82
N ARG A 64 2.65 -12.23 -7.76
CA ARG A 64 3.28 -11.83 -6.50
C ARG A 64 2.29 -11.08 -5.61
N THR A 65 1.60 -10.06 -6.13
CA THR A 65 0.63 -9.27 -5.35
C THR A 65 -0.53 -10.14 -4.84
N ARG A 66 -1.02 -11.10 -5.64
CA ARG A 66 -2.01 -12.10 -5.17
C ARG A 66 -1.47 -12.94 -4.03
N THR A 67 -0.24 -13.43 -4.16
CA THR A 67 0.40 -14.31 -3.17
C THR A 67 0.70 -13.57 -1.87
N GLU A 68 1.14 -12.30 -1.95
CA GLU A 68 1.35 -11.41 -0.80
C GLU A 68 0.03 -11.10 -0.08
N ALA A 69 -1.04 -10.80 -0.82
CA ALA A 69 -2.38 -10.63 -0.25
C ALA A 69 -2.87 -11.90 0.46
N ALA A 70 -2.65 -13.08 -0.13
CA ALA A 70 -2.94 -14.36 0.51
C ALA A 70 -2.19 -14.52 1.83
N ALA A 71 -0.89 -14.18 1.85
CA ALA A 71 -0.08 -14.29 3.06
C ALA A 71 -0.63 -13.41 4.20
N ARG A 72 -1.03 -12.18 3.88
CA ARG A 72 -1.68 -11.27 4.84
C ARG A 72 -2.96 -11.88 5.41
N LEU A 73 -3.85 -12.36 4.54
CA LEU A 73 -5.12 -12.97 4.95
C LEU A 73 -4.92 -14.27 5.76
N LEU A 74 -3.96 -15.12 5.38
CA LEU A 74 -3.61 -16.33 6.12
C LEU A 74 -3.04 -16.03 7.51
N ARG A 75 -2.37 -14.89 7.67
CA ARG A 75 -1.73 -14.49 8.93
C ARG A 75 -2.72 -13.86 9.90
N TYR A 76 -3.61 -12.99 9.40
CA TYR A 76 -4.42 -12.07 10.19
C TYR A 76 -5.94 -12.28 10.10
N SER A 77 -6.41 -13.37 9.46
CA SER A 77 -7.83 -13.71 9.41
C SER A 77 -8.05 -15.21 9.47
N ASP A 78 -9.28 -15.59 9.83
CA ASP A 78 -9.73 -16.98 9.86
C ASP A 78 -10.46 -17.42 8.57
N ILE A 79 -10.47 -16.57 7.53
CA ILE A 79 -11.12 -16.84 6.25
C ILE A 79 -10.64 -18.20 5.70
N PRO A 80 -11.51 -19.12 5.26
CA PRO A 80 -11.09 -20.39 4.69
C PRO A 80 -10.10 -20.22 3.54
N ILE A 81 -9.09 -21.10 3.43
CA ILE A 81 -8.05 -21.01 2.37
C ILE A 81 -8.68 -21.03 0.98
N ALA A 82 -9.79 -21.76 0.81
CA ALA A 82 -10.53 -21.79 -0.44
C ALA A 82 -11.10 -20.42 -0.79
N ASP A 83 -11.74 -19.75 0.16
CA ASP A 83 -12.32 -18.42 -0.04
C ASP A 83 -11.23 -17.38 -0.29
N ILE A 84 -10.09 -17.47 0.40
CA ILE A 84 -8.91 -16.64 0.10
C ILE A 84 -8.49 -16.82 -1.35
N ALA A 85 -8.40 -18.07 -1.85
CA ALA A 85 -7.97 -18.34 -3.22
C ALA A 85 -8.91 -17.69 -4.24
N TYR A 86 -10.23 -17.82 -4.07
CA TYR A 86 -11.20 -17.20 -4.96
C TYR A 86 -11.19 -15.67 -4.86
N ARG A 87 -11.13 -15.13 -3.64
CA ARG A 87 -11.10 -13.68 -3.37
C ARG A 87 -9.94 -12.96 -4.05
N ILE A 88 -8.79 -13.63 -4.17
CA ILE A 88 -7.59 -13.06 -4.82
C ILE A 88 -7.43 -13.54 -6.28
N GLY A 89 -8.46 -14.14 -6.88
CA GLY A 89 -8.51 -14.41 -8.32
C GLY A 89 -7.80 -15.69 -8.77
N TYR A 90 -7.70 -16.70 -7.90
CA TYR A 90 -7.36 -18.07 -8.32
C TYR A 90 -8.61 -18.89 -8.59
N ALA A 91 -8.60 -19.62 -9.71
CA ALA A 91 -9.68 -20.52 -10.09
C ALA A 91 -9.81 -21.76 -9.18
N SER A 92 -8.81 -22.06 -8.34
CA SER A 92 -8.89 -23.17 -7.38
C SER A 92 -7.97 -22.96 -6.17
N PRO A 93 -8.29 -23.54 -5.00
CA PRO A 93 -7.41 -23.53 -3.82
C PRO A 93 -6.07 -24.24 -4.07
N SER A 94 -6.05 -25.25 -4.95
CA SER A 94 -4.84 -25.93 -5.38
C SER A 94 -3.89 -25.03 -6.17
N SER A 95 -4.43 -24.12 -6.99
CA SER A 95 -3.62 -23.14 -7.74
C SER A 95 -2.90 -22.20 -6.79
N LEU A 96 -3.61 -21.66 -5.79
CA LEU A 96 -3.00 -20.85 -4.73
C LEU A 96 -1.93 -21.65 -4.00
N SER A 97 -2.24 -22.87 -3.55
CA SER A 97 -1.31 -23.69 -2.78
C SER A 97 0.00 -23.97 -3.51
N LYS A 98 -0.08 -24.27 -4.81
CA LYS A 98 1.10 -24.51 -5.66
C LYS A 98 1.97 -23.26 -5.76
N VAL A 99 1.35 -22.12 -6.09
CA VAL A 99 2.07 -20.84 -6.26
C VAL A 99 2.66 -20.37 -4.93
N PHE A 100 1.88 -20.42 -3.85
CA PHE A 100 2.31 -20.00 -2.52
C PHE A 100 3.52 -20.81 -2.04
N LYS A 101 3.50 -22.13 -2.22
CA LYS A 101 4.65 -23.00 -1.90
C LYS A 101 5.86 -22.72 -2.80
N GLN A 102 5.65 -22.40 -4.07
CA GLN A 102 6.73 -22.01 -4.97
C GLN A 102 7.38 -20.68 -4.55
N PHE A 103 6.58 -19.71 -4.10
CA PHE A 103 7.06 -18.39 -3.70
C PHE A 103 7.69 -18.36 -2.31
N TYR A 104 7.09 -19.03 -1.33
CA TYR A 104 7.49 -18.94 0.09
C TYR A 104 8.05 -20.22 0.69
N GLY A 105 8.09 -21.32 -0.06
CA GLY A 105 8.65 -22.60 0.39
C GLY A 105 7.78 -23.38 1.39
N ILE A 106 6.59 -22.88 1.75
CA ILE A 106 5.67 -23.44 2.73
C ILE A 106 4.24 -23.47 2.16
N SER A 107 3.40 -24.43 2.55
CA SER A 107 2.00 -24.42 2.10
C SER A 107 1.16 -23.35 2.83
N PRO A 108 0.03 -22.89 2.25
CA PRO A 108 -0.87 -21.95 2.93
C PRO A 108 -1.35 -22.42 4.31
N LEU A 109 -1.67 -23.71 4.44
CA LEU A 109 -2.15 -24.28 5.71
C LEU A 109 -1.05 -24.31 6.77
N GLU A 110 0.15 -24.77 6.40
CA GLU A 110 1.30 -24.76 7.30
C GLU A 110 1.66 -23.32 7.69
N TYR A 111 1.62 -22.37 6.76
CA TYR A 111 1.89 -20.96 7.04
C TYR A 111 0.88 -20.38 8.02
N ARG A 112 -0.42 -20.67 7.87
CA ARG A 112 -1.47 -20.25 8.81
C ARG A 112 -1.21 -20.77 10.23
N ASN A 113 -0.91 -22.07 10.33
CA ASN A 113 -0.75 -22.76 11.62
C ASN A 113 0.60 -22.44 12.28
N ASN A 114 1.64 -22.16 11.49
CA ASN A 114 2.97 -21.80 11.98
C ASN A 114 3.14 -20.27 12.00
N LYS A 115 2.73 -19.65 13.11
CA LYS A 115 2.89 -18.20 13.33
C LYS A 115 4.36 -17.76 13.47
N ASN A 116 5.28 -18.70 13.71
CA ASN A 116 6.72 -18.44 13.82
C ASN A 116 7.44 -18.47 12.46
N PHE A 117 6.80 -18.95 11.39
CA PHE A 117 7.41 -18.94 10.06
C PHE A 117 7.54 -17.51 9.54
N VAL A 118 8.77 -17.11 9.24
CA VAL A 118 9.11 -15.78 8.75
C VAL A 118 9.35 -15.84 7.24
N ILE A 119 8.64 -15.01 6.49
CA ILE A 119 8.92 -14.82 5.06
C ILE A 119 10.05 -13.79 4.89
N MET A 120 9.86 -12.55 5.36
CA MET A 120 10.89 -11.50 5.31
C MET A 120 11.35 -11.06 6.70
N LYS A 121 10.41 -10.70 7.58
CA LYS A 121 10.69 -10.13 8.91
C LYS A 121 9.79 -10.77 9.97
N PRO A 122 10.29 -11.01 11.20
CA PRO A 122 9.46 -11.50 12.29
C PRO A 122 8.45 -10.41 12.73
N ALA A 123 7.29 -10.83 13.21
CA ALA A 123 6.35 -9.93 13.86
C ALA A 123 6.83 -9.61 15.28
N ILE A 124 6.79 -8.34 15.66
CA ILE A 124 7.17 -7.82 16.97
C ILE A 124 5.90 -7.27 17.63
N ILE A 125 5.12 -8.15 18.25
CA ILE A 125 3.93 -7.77 19.00
C ILE A 125 4.38 -7.24 20.36
N ARG A 126 3.92 -6.05 20.74
CA ARG A 126 4.17 -5.42 22.04
C ARG A 126 2.89 -5.44 22.88
N PRO A 127 2.71 -6.40 23.80
CA PRO A 127 1.47 -6.55 24.56
C PRO A 127 1.15 -5.34 25.44
N ASP A 128 2.18 -4.66 25.91
CA ASP A 128 2.18 -3.46 26.76
C ASP A 128 1.99 -2.14 26.00
N LEU A 129 2.01 -2.18 24.66
CA LEU A 129 1.76 -0.99 23.85
C LEU A 129 0.27 -0.63 23.89
N GLU A 130 -0.06 0.39 24.66
CA GLU A 130 -1.41 0.97 24.72
C GLU A 130 -1.61 2.01 23.61
N LEU A 131 -2.63 1.78 22.77
CA LEU A 131 -3.02 2.68 21.68
C LEU A 131 -4.42 3.21 21.93
N LYS A 132 -4.61 4.52 21.80
CA LYS A 132 -5.97 5.06 21.69
C LYS A 132 -6.54 4.59 20.37
N LYS A 133 -7.71 3.94 20.41
CA LYS A 133 -8.35 3.33 19.26
C LYS A 133 -9.81 3.74 19.17
N GLU A 134 -10.28 4.03 17.97
CA GLU A 134 -11.68 4.28 17.67
C GLU A 134 -12.05 3.71 16.31
N ILE A 135 -13.33 3.44 16.09
CA ILE A 135 -13.85 3.16 14.75
C ILE A 135 -14.70 4.35 14.32
N ARG A 136 -14.38 4.91 13.16
CA ARG A 136 -15.06 6.11 12.66
C ARG A 136 -15.37 5.99 11.17
N ASN A 137 -16.50 6.55 10.77
CA ASN A 137 -16.79 6.81 9.36
C ASN A 137 -15.99 8.01 8.89
N VAL A 138 -15.18 7.81 7.85
CA VAL A 138 -14.37 8.86 7.24
C VAL A 138 -14.96 9.15 5.86
N SER A 139 -15.19 10.42 5.57
CA SER A 139 -15.61 10.87 4.24
C SER A 139 -14.51 10.67 3.21
N GLU A 140 -14.87 10.57 1.94
CA GLU A 140 -13.90 10.49 0.86
C GLU A 140 -12.96 11.70 0.86
N ARG A 141 -11.70 11.48 0.47
CA ARG A 141 -10.68 12.54 0.41
C ARG A 141 -9.99 12.53 -0.93
N ASN A 142 -9.96 13.69 -1.58
CA ASN A 142 -9.13 13.92 -2.74
C ASN A 142 -7.67 14.06 -2.29
N VAL A 143 -6.76 13.31 -2.90
CA VAL A 143 -5.33 13.43 -2.62
C VAL A 143 -4.52 13.54 -3.90
N ILE A 144 -3.53 14.42 -3.89
CA ILE A 144 -2.38 14.31 -4.80
C ILE A 144 -1.32 13.45 -4.14
N TYR A 145 -0.56 12.72 -4.94
CA TYR A 145 0.48 11.85 -4.41
C TYR A 145 1.69 11.74 -5.33
N ILE A 146 2.84 11.44 -4.72
CA ILE A 146 4.02 10.92 -5.41
C ILE A 146 4.29 9.53 -4.86
N ARG A 147 4.40 8.55 -5.76
CA ARG A 147 4.71 7.16 -5.39
C ARG A 147 6.21 6.97 -5.24
N LEU A 148 6.62 6.45 -4.10
CA LEU A 148 7.96 5.97 -3.81
C LEU A 148 8.00 4.44 -3.87
N THR A 149 9.16 3.89 -4.19
CA THR A 149 9.40 2.44 -4.20
C THR A 149 10.76 2.15 -3.59
N GLY A 150 10.80 1.23 -2.64
CA GLY A 150 11.99 0.92 -1.83
C GLY A 150 11.66 0.81 -0.34
N ASP A 151 12.69 0.49 0.45
CA ASP A 151 12.53 0.27 1.89
C ASP A 151 11.85 1.48 2.55
N TYR A 152 10.75 1.23 3.25
CA TYR A 152 9.99 2.26 3.95
C TYR A 152 10.83 3.09 4.92
N LYS A 153 11.96 2.59 5.44
CA LYS A 153 12.85 3.35 6.32
C LYS A 153 13.83 4.26 5.58
N LEU A 154 14.09 3.99 4.29
CA LEU A 154 15.11 4.67 3.50
C LEU A 154 14.54 5.65 2.46
N ASN A 155 13.22 5.62 2.25
CA ASN A 155 12.53 6.52 1.33
C ASN A 155 12.66 7.99 1.76
N ASP A 156 12.81 8.88 0.77
CA ASP A 156 12.86 10.34 0.98
C ASP A 156 11.45 10.94 1.13
N TYR A 157 10.88 10.84 2.33
CA TYR A 157 9.56 11.41 2.62
C TYR A 157 9.59 12.94 2.66
N GLY A 158 10.57 13.53 3.34
CA GLY A 158 10.68 14.98 3.52
C GLY A 158 10.83 15.72 2.19
N GLY A 159 11.76 15.27 1.34
CA GLY A 159 11.93 15.84 0.00
C GLY A 159 10.70 15.61 -0.89
N THR A 160 9.99 14.49 -0.72
CA THR A 160 8.77 14.20 -1.48
C THR A 160 7.59 15.08 -1.07
N TRP A 161 7.36 15.35 0.22
CA TRP A 161 6.40 16.38 0.62
C TRP A 161 6.81 17.77 0.12
N GLY A 162 8.10 18.10 0.15
CA GLY A 162 8.62 19.35 -0.43
C GLY A 162 8.26 19.50 -1.92
N ARG A 163 8.38 18.43 -2.71
CA ARG A 163 7.95 18.39 -4.12
C ARG A 163 6.44 18.57 -4.30
N LEU A 164 5.62 17.91 -3.47
CA LEU A 164 4.16 18.11 -3.50
C LEU A 164 3.76 19.55 -3.17
N PHE A 165 4.41 20.15 -2.17
CA PHE A 165 4.20 21.56 -1.83
C PHE A 165 4.58 22.50 -2.96
N GLN A 166 5.72 22.24 -3.62
CA GLN A 166 6.15 23.03 -4.77
C GLN A 166 5.14 22.91 -5.91
N PHE A 167 4.63 21.71 -6.18
CA PHE A 167 3.59 21.48 -7.18
C PHE A 167 2.30 22.28 -6.88
N ILE A 168 1.84 22.28 -5.62
CA ILE A 168 0.67 23.06 -5.19
C ILE A 168 0.87 24.55 -5.47
N LYS A 169 2.06 25.09 -5.14
CA LYS A 169 2.41 26.50 -5.39
C LYS A 169 2.44 26.84 -6.88
N GLU A 170 3.10 26.02 -7.69
CA GLU A 170 3.24 26.24 -9.14
C GLU A 170 1.91 26.16 -9.89
N GLN A 171 1.05 25.21 -9.51
CA GLN A 171 -0.28 25.05 -10.10
C GLN A 171 -1.33 26.00 -9.48
N LYS A 172 -0.93 26.84 -8.50
CA LYS A 172 -1.80 27.77 -7.78
C LYS A 172 -3.05 27.08 -7.20
N LEU A 173 -2.87 25.88 -6.68
CA LEU A 173 -3.96 25.07 -6.15
C LEU A 173 -4.38 25.56 -4.76
N PRO A 174 -5.68 25.52 -4.43
CA PRO A 174 -6.14 25.85 -3.08
C PRO A 174 -5.56 24.85 -2.09
N MET A 175 -4.89 25.38 -1.06
CA MET A 175 -4.43 24.60 0.07
C MET A 175 -5.57 24.53 1.09
N GLY A 176 -6.07 23.32 1.36
CA GLY A 176 -6.99 23.07 2.47
C GLY A 176 -6.22 22.87 3.78
N ASP A 177 -6.83 22.14 4.72
CA ASP A 177 -6.15 21.74 5.95
C ASP A 177 -4.87 20.96 5.66
N PHE A 178 -3.76 21.41 6.23
CA PHE A 178 -2.49 20.73 6.09
C PHE A 178 -2.54 19.36 6.79
N SER A 179 -2.68 18.31 6.00
CA SER A 179 -2.85 16.93 6.47
C SER A 179 -1.94 16.02 5.65
N PRO A 180 -0.62 15.96 5.97
CA PRO A 180 0.30 15.05 5.31
C PRO A 180 -0.08 13.61 5.64
N LEU A 181 -0.11 12.78 4.59
CA LEU A 181 -0.53 11.38 4.70
C LEU A 181 0.41 10.48 3.89
N CYS A 182 0.64 9.27 4.36
CA CYS A 182 1.29 8.21 3.60
C CYS A 182 0.34 7.02 3.47
N ILE A 183 0.22 6.44 2.27
CA ILE A 183 -0.50 5.19 2.02
C ILE A 183 0.51 4.08 1.79
N TYR A 184 0.45 3.01 2.57
CA TYR A 184 1.36 1.87 2.49
C TYR A 184 0.66 0.69 1.84
N HIS A 185 1.14 0.30 0.66
CA HIS A 185 0.48 -0.70 -0.18
C HIS A 185 0.89 -2.14 0.09
N ASP A 186 2.02 -2.34 0.77
CA ASP A 186 2.69 -3.62 0.87
C ASP A 186 3.05 -3.94 2.33
N ASP A 187 3.04 -5.22 2.69
CA ASP A 187 3.46 -5.67 4.02
C ASP A 187 4.96 -6.04 3.99
N PRO A 188 5.84 -5.32 4.72
CA PRO A 188 7.28 -5.58 4.75
C PRO A 188 7.66 -6.95 5.34
N LYS A 189 6.71 -7.71 5.89
CA LYS A 189 6.92 -9.09 6.34
C LYS A 189 6.82 -10.12 5.23
N VAL A 190 6.23 -9.77 4.07
CA VAL A 190 6.03 -10.70 2.95
C VAL A 190 6.46 -10.15 1.58
N THR A 191 6.63 -8.83 1.48
CA THR A 191 7.10 -8.13 0.28
C THR A 191 8.58 -7.73 0.42
N PRO A 192 9.44 -8.01 -0.58
CA PRO A 192 10.85 -7.56 -0.58
C PRO A 192 10.99 -6.04 -0.47
N ALA A 193 12.02 -5.56 0.21
CA ALA A 193 12.21 -4.15 0.53
C ALA A 193 12.24 -3.24 -0.72
N GLU A 194 12.89 -3.69 -1.79
CA GLU A 194 12.99 -2.99 -3.07
C GLU A 194 11.68 -2.92 -3.85
N LYS A 195 10.65 -3.67 -3.43
CA LYS A 195 9.32 -3.70 -4.06
C LYS A 195 8.23 -3.04 -3.22
N LEU A 196 8.55 -2.56 -2.03
CA LEU A 196 7.63 -1.86 -1.15
C LEU A 196 7.24 -0.51 -1.76
N ARG A 197 5.95 -0.21 -1.81
CA ARG A 197 5.39 1.01 -2.41
C ARG A 197 4.71 1.87 -1.34
N THR A 198 4.97 3.16 -1.40
CA THR A 198 4.31 4.16 -0.56
C THR A 198 3.84 5.31 -1.43
N ASP A 199 2.59 5.74 -1.24
CA ASP A 199 2.13 7.01 -1.80
C ASP A 199 2.25 8.08 -0.73
N VAL A 200 3.18 9.02 -0.92
CA VAL A 200 3.28 10.23 -0.10
C VAL A 200 2.22 11.19 -0.63
N CYS A 201 1.30 11.61 0.23
CA CYS A 201 0.06 12.27 -0.14
C CYS A 201 -0.08 13.65 0.50
N MET A 202 -0.83 14.51 -0.20
CA MET A 202 -1.41 15.74 0.34
C MET A 202 -2.92 15.75 0.08
N VAL A 203 -3.71 16.01 1.11
CA VAL A 203 -5.17 16.17 0.97
C VAL A 203 -5.48 17.48 0.26
N MET A 204 -6.38 17.41 -0.73
CA MET A 204 -6.81 18.54 -1.54
C MET A 204 -8.31 18.80 -1.35
N PRO A 205 -8.76 20.06 -1.30
CA PRO A 205 -10.19 20.37 -1.25
C PRO A 205 -10.88 20.17 -2.61
N VAL A 206 -10.12 20.03 -3.70
CA VAL A 206 -10.62 19.92 -5.07
C VAL A 206 -9.98 18.74 -5.79
N LYS A 207 -10.62 18.29 -6.87
CA LYS A 207 -9.99 17.37 -7.82
C LYS A 207 -8.85 18.08 -8.55
N VAL A 208 -7.72 17.41 -8.68
CA VAL A 208 -6.51 17.97 -9.30
C VAL A 208 -6.12 17.12 -10.50
N ALA A 209 -5.85 17.76 -11.63
CA ALA A 209 -5.36 17.05 -12.80
C ALA A 209 -3.92 16.53 -12.57
N PRO A 210 -3.66 15.22 -12.73
CA PRO A 210 -2.31 14.68 -12.60
C PRO A 210 -1.35 15.27 -13.63
N LYS A 211 -0.16 15.68 -13.19
CA LYS A 211 0.86 16.31 -14.04
C LYS A 211 2.25 15.99 -13.50
N SER A 212 3.22 15.80 -14.42
CA SER A 212 4.55 15.29 -14.07
C SER A 212 4.44 13.92 -13.36
N ASP A 213 5.25 13.70 -12.34
CA ASP A 213 5.26 12.57 -11.40
C ASP A 213 4.18 12.65 -10.31
N VAL A 214 3.37 13.72 -10.29
CA VAL A 214 2.27 13.89 -9.31
C VAL A 214 0.98 13.25 -9.83
N GLY A 215 0.55 12.21 -9.14
CA GLY A 215 -0.72 11.52 -9.34
C GLY A 215 -1.88 12.17 -8.58
N PHE A 216 -3.09 11.75 -8.90
CA PHE A 216 -4.31 12.08 -8.17
C PHE A 216 -5.11 10.79 -7.91
N LYS A 217 -5.68 10.66 -6.71
CA LYS A 217 -6.66 9.60 -6.41
C LYS A 217 -7.64 10.07 -5.35
N VAL A 218 -8.70 9.30 -5.18
CA VAL A 218 -9.68 9.48 -4.10
C VAL A 218 -9.43 8.36 -3.08
N ILE A 219 -9.20 8.73 -1.82
CA ILE A 219 -9.31 7.78 -0.71
C ILE A 219 -10.80 7.58 -0.47
N PRO A 220 -11.31 6.34 -0.59
CA PRO A 220 -12.75 6.09 -0.52
C PRO A 220 -13.30 6.42 0.86
N ALA A 221 -14.57 6.84 0.90
CA ALA A 221 -15.29 6.92 2.16
C ALA A 221 -15.46 5.51 2.76
N GLY A 222 -15.66 5.44 4.08
CA GLY A 222 -16.02 4.18 4.75
C GLY A 222 -15.64 4.16 6.22
N ARG A 223 -15.81 2.98 6.84
CA ARG A 223 -15.33 2.72 8.20
C ARG A 223 -13.83 2.52 8.21
N TYR A 224 -13.19 3.12 9.20
CA TYR A 224 -11.78 2.94 9.51
C TYR A 224 -11.61 2.68 11.01
N ALA A 225 -10.80 1.69 11.35
CA ALA A 225 -10.21 1.58 12.68
C ALA A 225 -9.00 2.52 12.73
N ILE A 226 -9.07 3.52 13.61
CA ILE A 226 -8.07 4.58 13.74
C ILE A 226 -7.32 4.37 15.05
N PHE A 227 -6.00 4.34 14.98
CA PHE A 227 -5.11 4.18 16.13
C PHE A 227 -4.22 5.42 16.24
N LEU A 228 -4.20 6.06 17.40
CA LEU A 228 -3.26 7.13 17.68
C LEU A 228 -2.03 6.56 18.41
N TYR A 229 -0.89 6.63 17.74
CA TYR A 229 0.40 6.26 18.29
C TYR A 229 1.20 7.52 18.63
N LYS A 230 1.76 7.53 19.85
CA LYS A 230 2.74 8.52 20.31
C LYS A 230 4.11 7.86 20.44
N GLY A 231 5.08 8.33 19.69
CA GLY A 231 6.46 7.85 19.76
C GLY A 231 7.17 7.77 18.40
N PRO A 232 8.39 7.23 18.37
CA PRO A 232 9.27 7.35 17.21
C PRO A 232 8.82 6.46 16.04
N TYR A 233 9.06 6.94 14.81
CA TYR A 233 8.68 6.23 13.58
C TYR A 233 9.40 4.88 13.39
N ASN A 234 10.58 4.70 13.97
CA ASN A 234 11.32 3.44 13.91
C ASN A 234 10.56 2.25 14.56
N ASN A 235 9.61 2.54 15.43
CA ASN A 235 8.77 1.56 16.11
C ASN A 235 7.47 1.25 15.35
N LEU A 236 7.10 2.01 14.31
CA LEU A 236 5.82 1.85 13.60
C LEU A 236 5.58 0.42 13.13
N GLN A 237 6.64 -0.30 12.71
CA GLN A 237 6.51 -1.72 12.36
C GLN A 237 5.92 -2.56 13.51
N ALA A 238 6.44 -2.40 14.73
CA ALA A 238 5.93 -3.10 15.91
C ALA A 238 4.53 -2.61 16.30
N VAL A 239 4.21 -1.33 16.03
CA VAL A 239 2.85 -0.79 16.19
C VAL A 239 1.87 -1.51 15.27
N TYR A 240 2.18 -1.66 13.97
CA TYR A 240 1.36 -2.44 13.05
C TYR A 240 1.24 -3.90 13.47
N ASP A 241 2.36 -4.53 13.86
CA ASP A 241 2.34 -5.92 14.35
C ASP A 241 1.37 -6.08 15.52
N THR A 242 1.34 -5.11 16.43
CA THR A 242 0.43 -5.08 17.57
C THR A 242 -1.01 -4.78 17.16
N ILE A 243 -1.24 -3.84 16.22
CA ILE A 243 -2.59 -3.55 15.68
C ILE A 243 -3.20 -4.82 15.07
N TYR A 244 -2.48 -5.47 14.16
CA TYR A 244 -2.98 -6.67 13.48
C TYR A 244 -3.00 -7.92 14.36
N GLY A 245 -2.11 -8.03 15.35
CA GLY A 245 -1.98 -9.22 16.21
C GLY A 245 -2.81 -9.18 17.50
N LYS A 246 -3.12 -7.99 18.03
CA LYS A 246 -3.86 -7.78 19.29
C LYS A 246 -5.18 -7.04 19.04
N TYR A 247 -5.11 -5.82 18.53
CA TYR A 247 -6.28 -4.93 18.56
C TYR A 247 -7.36 -5.25 17.53
N LEU A 248 -7.02 -5.52 16.27
CA LEU A 248 -8.03 -5.83 15.26
C LEU A 248 -8.86 -7.08 15.60
N PRO A 249 -8.26 -8.19 16.08
CA PRO A 249 -9.01 -9.33 16.61
C PRO A 249 -9.98 -8.98 17.75
N GLU A 250 -9.59 -8.09 18.67
CA GLU A 250 -10.43 -7.63 19.78
C GLU A 250 -11.57 -6.70 19.36
N MET A 251 -11.45 -6.04 18.21
CA MET A 251 -12.42 -5.05 17.72
C MET A 251 -13.57 -5.66 16.91
N GLU A 252 -13.62 -6.99 16.75
CA GLU A 252 -14.67 -7.74 16.04
C GLU A 252 -15.04 -7.14 14.67
N CYS A 253 -14.04 -6.69 13.91
CA CYS A 253 -14.21 -6.05 12.62
C CYS A 253 -13.50 -6.81 11.50
N THR A 254 -14.01 -6.71 10.29
CA THR A 254 -13.40 -7.32 9.10
C THR A 254 -12.56 -6.28 8.38
N ILE A 255 -11.34 -6.64 7.99
CA ILE A 255 -10.44 -5.75 7.25
C ILE A 255 -10.86 -5.72 5.78
N ARG A 256 -10.97 -4.52 5.19
CA ARG A 256 -11.24 -4.36 3.77
C ARG A 256 -9.95 -4.48 2.92
N ASP A 257 -10.12 -4.71 1.63
CA ASP A 257 -9.01 -4.89 0.69
C ASP A 257 -8.39 -3.57 0.19
N GLU A 258 -8.40 -2.52 1.01
CA GLU A 258 -7.65 -1.29 0.73
C GLU A 258 -6.37 -1.19 1.58
N ALA A 259 -5.47 -0.31 1.14
CA ALA A 259 -4.21 -0.02 1.82
C ALA A 259 -4.43 0.78 3.12
N SER A 260 -3.56 0.54 4.10
CA SER A 260 -3.52 1.32 5.33
C SER A 260 -2.88 2.69 5.08
N ALA A 261 -3.28 3.68 5.87
CA ALA A 261 -2.74 5.03 5.77
C ALA A 261 -2.24 5.56 7.12
N GLU A 262 -1.22 6.41 7.08
CA GLU A 262 -0.69 7.14 8.23
C GLU A 262 -0.89 8.63 8.01
N ARG A 263 -1.41 9.33 9.02
CA ARG A 263 -1.44 10.79 9.07
C ARG A 263 -0.53 11.26 10.19
N TYR A 264 0.39 12.17 9.86
CA TYR A 264 1.35 12.73 10.81
C TYR A 264 0.79 14.04 11.36
N LEU A 265 0.62 14.13 12.68
CA LEU A 265 -0.07 15.25 13.33
C LEU A 265 0.87 16.37 13.78
N ASN A 266 2.18 16.10 13.83
CA ASN A 266 3.22 17.07 14.18
C ASN A 266 4.48 16.86 13.31
N ASN A 267 5.39 17.84 13.36
CA ASN A 267 6.51 17.92 12.43
C ASN A 267 7.77 17.29 13.05
N PRO A 268 8.39 16.29 12.41
CA PRO A 268 9.60 15.67 12.94
C PRO A 268 10.83 16.58 12.95
N CYS A 269 10.79 17.74 12.28
CA CYS A 269 11.88 18.71 12.33
C CYS A 269 11.91 19.54 13.63
N ASP A 270 10.78 19.67 14.34
CA ASP A 270 10.65 20.48 15.55
C ASP A 270 10.12 19.71 16.76
N THR A 271 9.68 18.46 16.56
CA THR A 271 9.13 17.59 17.60
C THR A 271 10.11 16.45 17.91
N PRO A 272 10.47 16.23 19.19
CA PRO A 272 11.28 15.09 19.60
C PRO A 272 10.64 13.74 19.20
N PRO A 273 11.42 12.70 18.85
CA PRO A 273 10.87 11.44 18.38
C PRO A 273 9.83 10.78 19.31
N GLU A 274 9.99 10.90 20.62
CA GLU A 274 9.09 10.40 21.66
C GLU A 274 7.74 11.14 21.74
N GLU A 275 7.67 12.35 21.20
CA GLU A 275 6.46 13.20 21.18
C GLU A 275 5.75 13.19 19.81
N LEU A 276 6.28 12.46 18.83
CA LEU A 276 5.66 12.35 17.51
C LEU A 276 4.29 11.67 17.60
N LEU A 277 3.30 12.24 16.90
CA LEU A 277 1.93 11.75 16.88
C LEU A 277 1.56 11.28 15.48
N THR A 278 1.18 10.00 15.38
CA THR A 278 0.77 9.37 14.12
C THR A 278 -0.60 8.72 14.29
N GLU A 279 -1.56 9.10 13.44
CA GLU A 279 -2.81 8.36 13.29
C GLU A 279 -2.65 7.29 12.21
N ILE A 280 -2.94 6.04 12.55
CA ILE A 280 -2.93 4.90 11.63
C ILE A 280 -4.37 4.54 11.31
N TYR A 281 -4.70 4.53 10.03
CA TYR A 281 -6.03 4.25 9.48
C TYR A 281 -6.01 2.86 8.84
N ILE A 282 -6.75 1.92 9.42
CA ILE A 282 -6.97 0.58 8.86
C ILE A 282 -8.40 0.53 8.28
N PRO A 283 -8.58 0.25 6.98
CA PRO A 283 -9.90 0.10 6.37
C PRO A 283 -10.62 -1.13 6.95
N VAL A 284 -11.83 -0.93 7.47
CA VAL A 284 -12.65 -2.02 8.06
C VAL A 284 -14.10 -1.93 7.61
N GLU A 285 -14.85 -3.02 7.77
CA GLU A 285 -16.30 -3.13 7.60
C GLU A 285 -17.06 -2.94 8.92
#